data_AF-A0A0L6U6D5-F1
#
_entry.id   AF-A0A0L6U6D5-F1
#
_cell.length_a   1.000
_cell.length_b   1.000
_cell.length_c   1.000
_cell.angle_alpha   90.00
_cell.angle_beta   90.00
_cell.angle_gamma   90.00
#
_symmetry.space_group_name_H-M   'P 1'
#
loop_
_entity.id
_entity.type
_entity.pdbx_description
1 polymer ?
#
loop_
_entity_poly.entity_id
_entity_poly.type
_entity_poly.pdbx_seq_one_letter_code
_entity_poly.pdbx_strand_id
1 'polypeptide(L)' 'MPMPPGQGPPGTRGPAMQAFLQQTGIYFLAHPDRFQDDRSKIIFMLTNLSGNTAKWSQPLNQG' A
#
# COMPACT_ATOMS: atom_id res chain seq x y z
N MET A 1 -13.45 -30.20 10.15
CA MET A 1 -12.10 -30.58 9.66
C MET A 1 -11.19 -29.36 9.81
N PRO A 2 -9.97 -29.48 10.35
CA PRO A 2 -9.04 -28.35 10.44
C PRO A 2 -8.42 -28.05 9.06
N MET A 3 -8.16 -26.77 8.79
CA MET A 3 -7.65 -26.29 7.49
C MET A 3 -6.11 -26.48 7.39
N PRO A 4 -5.57 -26.78 6.20
CA PRO A 4 -4.13 -26.97 5.99
C PRO A 4 -3.35 -25.64 6.09
N PRO A 5 -2.11 -25.66 6.61
CA PRO A 5 -1.29 -24.47 6.75
C PRO A 5 -0.77 -24.05 5.37
N GLY A 6 -1.09 -22.82 4.94
CA GLY A 6 -0.54 -22.25 3.71
C GLY A 6 -1.58 -21.63 2.76
N GLN A 7 -2.88 -21.76 3.05
CA GLN A 7 -3.93 -21.08 2.27
C GLN A 7 -4.69 -20.12 3.18
N GLY A 8 -4.12 -18.93 3.38
CA GLY A 8 -4.91 -17.77 3.79
C GLY A 8 -5.92 -17.41 2.69
N PRO A 9 -7.04 -16.75 3.02
CA PRO A 9 -8.08 -16.45 2.04
C PRO A 9 -7.51 -15.68 0.83
N PRO A 10 -8.03 -15.91 -0.39
CA PRO A 10 -7.65 -15.18 -1.58
C PRO A 10 -8.08 -13.72 -1.42
N GLY A 11 -7.14 -12.92 -0.94
CA GLY A 11 -7.45 -11.61 -0.38
C GLY A 11 -6.71 -11.32 0.92
N THR A 12 -5.51 -11.89 1.11
CA THR A 12 -4.61 -11.41 2.18
C THR A 12 -4.08 -10.03 1.78
N ARG A 13 -4.96 -9.02 1.83
CA ARG A 13 -4.66 -7.60 2.05
C ARG A 13 -4.12 -7.40 3.47
N GLY A 14 -3.28 -8.33 3.91
CA GLY A 14 -2.99 -8.62 5.31
C GLY A 14 -1.98 -7.67 5.92
N PRO A 15 -1.30 -8.11 7.00
CA PRO A 15 -0.35 -7.33 7.80
C PRO A 15 0.68 -6.51 7.00
N ALA A 16 1.04 -6.96 5.80
CA ALA A 16 1.96 -6.26 4.91
C ALA A 16 1.45 -4.87 4.46
N MET A 17 0.16 -4.72 4.14
CA MET A 17 -0.40 -3.41 3.77
C MET A 17 -0.44 -2.47 4.98
N GLN A 18 -0.77 -3.00 6.15
CA GLN A 18 -0.76 -2.22 7.39
C GLN A 18 0.66 -1.78 7.78
N ALA A 19 1.65 -2.68 7.66
CA ALA A 19 3.05 -2.36 7.89
C ALA A 19 3.56 -1.32 6.89
N PHE A 20 3.18 -1.43 5.61
CA PHE A 20 3.49 -0.43 4.59
C PHE A 20 2.90 0.94 4.95
N LEU A 21 1.61 1.01 5.29
CA LEU A 21 0.97 2.27 5.69
C LEU A 21 1.61 2.88 6.94
N GLN A 22 1.93 2.08 7.95
CA GLN A 22 2.62 2.55 9.15
C GLN A 22 4.02 3.10 8.84
N GLN A 23 4.84 2.36 8.10
CA GLN A 23 6.19 2.80 7.73
C GLN A 23 6.16 4.07 6.88
N THR A 24 5.25 4.13 5.91
CA THR A 24 5.05 5.30 5.05
C THR A 24 4.60 6.52 5.86
N GLY A 25 3.68 6.33 6.81
CA GLY A 25 3.22 7.39 7.71
C GLY A 25 4.37 7.94 8.59
N ILE A 26 5.20 7.06 9.16
CA ILE A 26 6.39 7.48 9.93
C ILE A 26 7.36 8.24 9.03
N TYR A 27 7.57 7.78 7.80
CA TYR A 27 8.47 8.43 6.85
C TYR A 27 8.01 9.84 6.46
N PHE A 28 6.69 10.04 6.29
CA PHE A 28 6.13 11.38 6.05
C PHE A 28 6.33 12.32 7.25
N LEU A 29 6.13 11.81 8.47
CA LEU A 29 6.33 12.58 9.69
C LEU A 29 7.80 12.93 9.93
N ALA A 30 8.73 12.06 9.54
CA ALA A 30 10.17 12.30 9.64
C ALA A 30 10.69 13.31 8.59
N HIS A 31 9.96 13.49 7.49
CA HIS A 31 10.36 14.36 6.38
C HIS A 31 9.26 15.35 5.97
N PRO A 32 8.80 16.22 6.89
CA PRO A 32 7.69 17.14 6.61
C PRO A 32 8.02 18.10 5.46
N ASP A 33 9.29 18.49 5.30
CA ASP A 33 9.77 19.34 4.20
C ASP A 33 9.56 18.73 2.80
N ARG A 34 9.63 17.39 2.67
CA ARG A 34 9.42 16.71 1.38
C ARG A 34 7.96 16.40 1.07
N PHE A 35 7.13 16.37 2.11
CA PHE A 35 5.72 15.95 2.05
C PHE A 35 4.78 17.04 2.55
N GLN A 36 5.07 18.29 2.18
CA GLN A 36 4.25 19.44 2.53
C GLN A 36 2.88 19.41 1.84
N ASP A 37 2.83 18.83 0.65
CA ASP A 37 1.63 18.74 -0.18
C ASP A 37 1.13 17.30 -0.30
N ASP A 38 -0.20 17.14 -0.30
CA ASP A 38 -0.83 15.82 -0.39
C ASP A 38 -0.57 15.15 -1.76
N ARG A 39 -0.33 15.91 -2.83
CA ARG A 39 0.09 15.37 -4.13
C ARG A 39 1.43 14.65 -4.01
N SER A 40 2.39 15.20 -3.27
CA SER A 40 3.71 14.57 -3.07
C SER A 40 3.58 13.26 -2.29
N LYS A 41 2.68 13.21 -1.30
CA LYS A 41 2.36 11.98 -0.55
C LYS A 41 1.71 10.93 -1.45
N ILE A 42 0.74 11.32 -2.27
CA ILE A 42 0.04 10.42 -3.20
C ILE A 42 1.00 9.87 -4.26
N ILE A 43 1.83 10.71 -4.89
CA ILE A 43 2.84 10.28 -5.86
C ILE A 43 3.83 9.30 -5.22
N PHE A 44 4.28 9.58 -3.99
CA PHE A 44 5.19 8.69 -3.28
C PHE A 44 4.55 7.34 -2.98
N MET A 45 3.31 7.32 -2.48
CA MET A 45 2.58 6.08 -2.29
C MET A 45 2.49 5.30 -3.60
N LEU A 46 1.98 5.91 -4.67
CA LEU A 46 1.83 5.27 -5.98
C LEU A 46 3.14 4.73 -6.57
N THR A 47 4.25 5.44 -6.35
CA THR A 47 5.58 5.02 -6.85
C THR A 47 6.18 3.87 -6.03
N ASN A 48 5.88 3.80 -4.74
CA ASN A 48 6.37 2.75 -3.85
C ASN A 48 5.44 1.52 -3.80
N LEU A 49 4.22 1.63 -4.35
CA LEU A 49 3.37 0.48 -4.61
C LEU A 49 3.99 -0.36 -5.74
N SER A 50 4.57 -1.50 -5.39
CA SER A 50 5.11 -2.47 -6.33
C SER A 50 4.33 -3.79 -6.28
N GLY A 51 4.48 -4.60 -7.33
CA GLY A 51 3.87 -5.94 -7.40
C GLY A 51 2.34 -5.90 -7.50
N ASN A 52 1.66 -6.79 -6.76
CA ASN A 52 0.20 -6.95 -6.84
C ASN A 52 -0.57 -5.68 -6.43
N THR A 53 0.03 -4.78 -5.65
CA THR A 53 -0.62 -3.55 -5.17
C THR A 53 -0.70 -2.46 -6.25
N ALA A 54 0.25 -2.43 -7.18
CA ALA A 54 0.22 -1.53 -8.35
C ALA A 54 -0.94 -1.83 -9.31
N LYS A 55 -1.42 -3.10 -9.34
CA LYS A 55 -2.57 -3.50 -10.16
C LYS A 55 -3.90 -2.91 -9.66
N TRP A 56 -3.99 -2.56 -8.37
CA TRP A 56 -5.17 -1.93 -7.77
C TRP A 56 -5.15 -0.40 -7.85
N SER A 57 -3.97 0.20 -8.03
CA SER A 57 -3.81 1.65 -8.17
C SER A 57 -3.95 2.14 -9.62
N GLN A 58 -4.18 1.22 -10.57
CA GLN A 58 -4.53 1.63 -11.92
C GLN A 58 -5.87 2.37 -11.88
N PRO A 59 -6.02 3.50 -12.58
CA PRO A 59 -7.31 4.13 -12.73
C PRO A 59 -8.28 3.07 -13.27
N LEU A 60 -9.43 2.92 -12.61
CA LEU A 60 -10.50 2.06 -13.08
C LEU A 60 -10.82 2.52 -14.51
N ASN A 61 -10.39 1.75 -15.50
CA ASN A 61 -10.76 1.96 -16.87
C ASN A 61 -12.26 1.65 -16.96
N GLN A 62 -13.10 2.66 -16.72
CA GLN A 62 -14.51 2.59 -17.05
C GLN A 62 -14.60 2.78 -18.57
N GLY A 63 -14.53 1.65 -19.27
CA GLY A 63 -15.09 1.54 -20.62
C GLY A 63 -16.60 1.49 -20.58
#